data_AF-A0A7S3F9K3-F1
#
_entry.id   AF-A0A7S3F9K3-F1
#
_cell.length_a   1.000
_cell.length_b   1.000
_cell.length_c   1.000
_cell.angle_alpha   90.00
_cell.angle_beta   90.00
_cell.angle_gamma   90.00
#
_symmetry.space_group_name_H-M   'P 1'
#
loop_
_entity.id
_entity.type
_entity.pdbx_description
1 polymer ?
#
loop_
_entity_poly.entity_id
_entity_poly.type
_entity_poly.pdbx_seq_one_letter_code
_entity_poly.pdbx_strand_id
1 'polypeptide(L)'
;VFYQGYRLTGSMLHQHSAAINVQAVGSKLWIVASRAHAAVLRRFRYGSLPNVSTHEWLKDSVAFLIQNVPGICIFVQRAGDVVFVPHFHPHAVVNLGYTAGVSFSWW
;
A
#
# COMPACT_ATOMS: atom_id res chain seq x y z
N VAL A 1 -8.99 13.29 -1.15
CA VAL A 1 -9.79 12.14 -0.70
C VAL A 1 -9.61 11.97 0.80
N PHE A 2 -10.69 12.06 1.57
CA PHE A 2 -10.68 11.67 2.98
C PHE A 2 -10.80 10.14 3.07
N TYR A 3 -10.05 9.51 3.97
CA TYR A 3 -10.15 8.08 4.21
C TYR A 3 -10.24 7.77 5.70
N GLN A 4 -10.98 6.70 6.02
CA GLN A 4 -10.98 6.07 7.33
C GLN A 4 -11.02 4.55 7.18
N GLY A 5 -10.49 3.83 8.16
CA GLY A 5 -10.53 2.37 8.18
C GLY A 5 -10.15 1.78 9.52
N TYR A 6 -10.54 0.53 9.72
CA TYR A 6 -10.24 -0.26 10.92
C TYR A 6 -9.04 -1.17 10.68
N ARG A 7 -8.60 -1.84 11.75
CA ARG A 7 -7.51 -2.82 11.72
C ARG A 7 -7.69 -3.84 10.58
N LEU A 8 -6.60 -4.13 9.87
CA LEU A 8 -6.50 -5.06 8.74
C LEU A 8 -7.32 -4.71 7.49
N THR A 9 -7.89 -3.50 7.42
CA THR A 9 -8.42 -2.94 6.16
C THR A 9 -7.34 -2.18 5.40
N GLY A 10 -7.54 -1.91 4.11
CA GLY A 10 -6.62 -1.11 3.33
C GLY A 10 -6.75 -1.34 1.84
N SER A 11 -5.61 -1.41 1.14
CA SER A 11 -5.56 -1.63 -0.30
C SER A 11 -4.41 -2.57 -0.62
N MET A 12 -4.72 -3.60 -1.41
CA MET A 12 -3.73 -4.53 -1.97
C MET A 12 -2.78 -3.80 -2.92
N LEU A 13 -1.76 -4.48 -3.45
CA LEU A 13 -0.80 -3.86 -4.35
C LEU A 13 -1.50 -3.24 -5.58
N HIS A 14 -1.31 -1.95 -5.77
CA HIS A 14 -1.85 -1.20 -6.89
C HIS A 14 -0.91 -0.05 -7.25
N GLN A 15 -1.23 0.67 -8.32
CA GLN A 15 -0.47 1.83 -8.78
C GLN A 15 -1.45 2.85 -9.37
N HIS A 16 -1.18 4.14 -9.14
CA HIS A 16 -1.98 5.25 -9.64
C HIS A 16 -1.09 6.46 -9.91
N SER A 17 -1.68 7.62 -10.19
CA SER A 17 -0.97 8.89 -10.36
C SER A 17 -0.27 9.31 -9.05
N ALA A 18 0.56 10.35 -9.07
CA ALA A 18 1.25 10.78 -7.86
C ALA A 18 0.26 11.20 -6.77
N ALA A 19 0.64 10.93 -5.51
CA ALA A 19 -0.18 11.30 -4.36
C ALA A 19 0.64 11.63 -3.11
N ILE A 20 0.10 12.52 -2.27
CA ILE A 20 0.55 12.78 -0.90
C ILE A 20 -0.50 12.22 0.06
N ASN A 21 -0.08 11.38 0.99
CA ASN A 21 -0.93 10.81 2.03
C ASN A 21 -0.52 11.35 3.39
N VAL A 22 -1.41 12.10 4.02
CA VAL A 22 -1.23 12.66 5.37
C VAL A 22 -2.04 11.84 6.36
N GLN A 23 -1.36 11.28 7.37
CA GLN A 23 -1.99 10.44 8.38
C GLN A 23 -2.39 11.28 9.59
N ALA A 24 -3.69 11.45 9.83
CA ALA A 24 -4.18 12.25 10.96
C ALA A 24 -4.28 11.42 12.25
N VAL A 25 -4.74 10.17 12.15
CA VAL A 25 -4.96 9.27 13.30
C VAL A 25 -4.47 7.86 12.98
N GLY A 26 -3.91 7.17 13.98
CA GLY A 26 -3.57 5.76 13.88
C GLY A 26 -2.26 5.47 13.15
N SER A 27 -2.13 4.26 12.61
CA SER A 27 -0.94 3.82 11.90
C SER A 27 -1.27 2.85 10.77
N LYS A 28 -0.45 2.90 9.73
CA LYS A 28 -0.63 2.15 8.48
C LYS A 28 0.70 1.52 8.07
N LEU A 29 0.69 0.22 7.81
CA LEU A 29 1.78 -0.48 7.16
C LEU A 29 1.77 -0.13 5.67
N TRP A 30 2.93 0.27 5.16
CA TRP A 30 3.18 0.52 3.75
C TRP A 30 4.13 -0.54 3.20
N ILE A 31 3.83 -0.99 2.00
CA ILE A 31 4.69 -1.85 1.20
C ILE A 31 4.83 -1.17 -0.15
N VAL A 32 6.04 -0.76 -0.52
CA VAL A 32 6.31 0.01 -1.74
C VAL A 32 7.40 -0.71 -2.54
N ALA A 33 7.13 -0.98 -3.82
CA ALA A 33 8.05 -1.64 -4.71
C ALA A 33 8.50 -0.72 -5.84
N SER A 34 9.70 -0.95 -6.37
CA SER A 34 10.17 -0.27 -7.57
C SER A 34 9.42 -0.76 -8.81
N ARG A 35 9.13 0.17 -9.74
CA ARG A 35 8.55 -0.14 -11.05
C ARG A 35 9.44 -1.05 -11.89
N ALA A 36 10.73 -1.12 -11.61
CA ALA A 36 11.67 -2.03 -12.27
C ALA A 36 11.25 -3.50 -12.14
N HIS A 37 10.45 -3.85 -11.13
CA HIS A 37 9.98 -5.22 -10.89
C HIS A 37 8.59 -5.51 -11.48
N ALA A 38 8.10 -4.71 -12.43
CA ALA A 38 6.76 -4.83 -13.00
C ALA A 38 6.37 -6.25 -13.46
N ALA A 39 7.33 -7.03 -13.98
CA ALA A 39 7.09 -8.42 -14.39
C ALA A 39 6.69 -9.33 -13.21
N VAL A 40 7.43 -9.25 -12.10
CA VAL A 40 7.17 -10.01 -10.86
C VAL A 40 5.86 -9.55 -10.23
N LEU A 41 5.61 -8.23 -10.25
CA LEU A 41 4.44 -7.63 -9.62
C LEU A 41 3.14 -7.85 -10.39
N ARG A 42 3.20 -8.29 -11.66
CA ARG A 42 2.02 -8.48 -12.52
C ARG A 42 0.95 -9.37 -11.90
N ARG A 43 1.35 -10.36 -11.10
CA ARG A 43 0.44 -11.30 -10.41
C ARG A 43 -0.42 -10.65 -9.31
N PHE A 44 -0.06 -9.46 -8.84
CA PHE A 44 -0.77 -8.75 -7.78
C PHE A 44 -1.59 -7.58 -8.31
N ARG A 45 -1.75 -7.46 -9.64
CA ARG A 45 -2.57 -6.40 -10.22
C ARG A 45 -4.01 -6.51 -9.77
N TYR A 46 -4.66 -5.37 -9.65
CA TYR A 46 -6.11 -5.32 -9.41
C TYR A 46 -6.85 -6.17 -10.47
N GLY A 47 -7.73 -7.06 -10.03
CA GLY A 47 -8.47 -7.99 -10.89
C GLY A 47 -7.76 -9.32 -11.21
N SER A 48 -6.47 -9.49 -10.91
CA SER A 48 -5.78 -10.79 -11.05
C SER A 48 -5.85 -11.65 -9.79
N LEU A 49 -6.36 -11.09 -8.69
CA LEU A 49 -6.51 -11.77 -7.42
C LEU A 49 -7.99 -12.11 -7.19
N PRO A 50 -8.31 -13.28 -6.61
CA PRO A 50 -9.65 -13.59 -6.16
C PRO A 50 -10.14 -12.54 -5.14
N ASN A 51 -11.46 -12.49 -4.88
CA ASN A 51 -12.03 -11.61 -3.85
C ASN A 51 -11.51 -12.00 -2.45
N VAL A 52 -10.32 -11.51 -2.11
CA VAL A 52 -9.63 -11.76 -0.83
C VAL A 52 -9.59 -10.50 0.01
N SER A 53 -9.62 -10.69 1.32
CA SER A 53 -9.41 -9.60 2.26
C SER A 53 -7.97 -9.07 2.16
N THR A 54 -7.76 -7.80 2.54
CA THR A 54 -6.40 -7.23 2.64
C THR A 54 -5.51 -8.04 3.59
N HIS A 55 -6.08 -8.65 4.62
CA HIS A 55 -5.37 -9.50 5.56
C HIS A 55 -4.85 -10.79 4.91
N GLU A 56 -5.71 -11.52 4.21
CA GLU A 56 -5.32 -12.75 3.50
C GLU A 56 -4.27 -12.43 2.43
N TRP A 57 -4.52 -11.37 1.65
CA TRP A 57 -3.55 -10.88 0.67
C TRP A 57 -2.19 -10.59 1.31
N LEU A 58 -2.16 -9.88 2.44
CA LEU A 58 -0.92 -9.55 3.15
C LEU A 58 -0.18 -10.82 3.58
N LYS A 59 -0.89 -11.76 4.21
CA LYS A 59 -0.32 -13.02 4.71
C LYS A 59 0.36 -13.82 3.60
N ASP A 60 -0.28 -13.91 2.43
CA ASP A 60 0.21 -14.73 1.33
C ASP A 60 1.26 -14.01 0.47
N SER A 61 1.17 -12.67 0.38
CA SER A 61 1.99 -11.89 -0.56
C SER A 61 3.27 -11.37 0.04
N VAL A 62 3.32 -11.05 1.34
CA VAL A 62 4.49 -10.37 1.94
C VAL A 62 5.76 -11.20 1.83
N ALA A 63 5.70 -12.49 2.15
CA ALA A 63 6.88 -13.36 2.10
C ALA A 63 7.42 -13.46 0.66
N PHE A 64 6.52 -13.63 -0.31
CA PHE A 64 6.88 -13.65 -1.72
C PHE A 64 7.52 -12.33 -2.16
N LEU A 65 6.91 -11.19 -1.79
CA LEU A 65 7.40 -9.87 -2.16
C LEU A 65 8.80 -9.60 -1.59
N ILE A 66 9.04 -9.91 -0.31
CA ILE A 66 10.35 -9.77 0.34
C ILE A 66 11.41 -10.61 -0.39
N GLN A 67 11.07 -11.82 -0.79
CA GLN A 67 12.01 -12.73 -1.46
C GLN A 67 12.30 -12.36 -2.93
N ASN A 68 11.32 -11.81 -3.65
CA ASN A 68 11.38 -11.67 -5.12
C ASN A 68 11.48 -10.23 -5.61
N VAL A 69 11.39 -9.24 -4.71
CA VAL A 69 11.44 -7.81 -5.05
C VAL A 69 12.59 -7.17 -4.26
N PRO A 70 13.83 -7.23 -4.77
CA PRO A 70 14.96 -6.56 -4.15
C PRO A 70 14.69 -5.07 -3.93
N GLY A 71 15.03 -4.56 -2.76
CA GLY A 71 14.80 -3.15 -2.43
C GLY A 71 13.33 -2.78 -2.18
N ILE A 72 12.46 -3.76 -1.91
CA ILE A 72 11.12 -3.46 -1.42
C ILE A 72 11.20 -2.66 -0.11
N CYS A 73 10.46 -1.56 -0.05
CA CYS A 73 10.41 -0.70 1.11
C CYS A 73 9.17 -1.03 1.94
N ILE A 74 9.36 -1.44 3.19
CA ILE A 74 8.28 -1.75 4.13
C ILE A 74 8.47 -0.85 5.35
N PHE A 75 7.45 -0.05 5.66
CA PHE A 75 7.51 0.89 6.77
C PHE A 75 6.14 1.15 7.38
N VAL A 76 6.13 1.74 8.57
CA VAL A 76 4.89 2.13 9.26
C VAL A 76 4.77 3.66 9.22
N GLN A 77 3.70 4.15 8.61
CA GLN A 77 3.27 5.54 8.72
C GLN A 77 2.47 5.71 9.99
N ARG A 78 2.82 6.68 10.83
CA ARG A 78 2.14 7.06 12.07
C ARG A 78 1.40 8.39 11.90
N ALA A 79 0.54 8.73 12.86
CA ALA A 79 -0.10 10.03 12.91
C ALA A 79 0.94 11.17 12.87
N GLY A 80 0.73 12.16 12.00
CA GLY A 80 1.66 13.25 11.71
C GLY A 80 2.58 13.00 10.50
N ASP A 81 2.79 11.74 10.10
CA ASP A 81 3.66 11.42 8.96
C ASP A 81 3.00 11.75 7.62
N VAL A 82 3.84 12.16 6.68
CA VAL A 82 3.47 12.42 5.28
C VAL A 82 4.20 11.43 4.38
N VAL A 83 3.44 10.72 3.54
CA VAL A 83 3.97 9.77 2.55
C VAL A 83 3.70 10.31 1.15
N PHE A 84 4.78 10.55 0.40
CA PHE A 84 4.70 10.81 -1.03
C PHE A 84 4.81 9.51 -1.82
N VAL A 85 3.86 9.28 -2.73
CA VAL A 85 3.84 8.18 -3.68
C VAL A 85 4.08 8.77 -5.08
N PRO A 86 5.23 8.50 -5.72
CA PRO A 86 5.48 8.98 -7.06
C PRO A 86 4.60 8.29 -8.11
N HIS A 87 4.49 8.88 -9.30
CA HIS A 87 3.68 8.33 -10.39
C HIS A 87 3.96 6.86 -10.65
N PHE A 88 2.87 6.08 -10.64
CA PHE A 88 2.83 4.66 -10.96
C PHE A 88 3.77 3.78 -10.13
N HIS A 89 4.17 4.20 -8.93
CA HIS A 89 4.92 3.34 -8.02
C HIS A 89 3.98 2.32 -7.37
N PRO A 90 4.23 1.00 -7.54
CA PRO A 90 3.41 -0.02 -6.92
C PRO A 90 3.50 0.04 -5.41
N HIS A 91 2.34 0.07 -4.75
CA HIS A 91 2.27 0.11 -3.31
C HIS A 91 1.01 -0.58 -2.78
N ALA A 92 1.09 -1.03 -1.54
CA ALA A 92 -0.01 -1.58 -0.77
C ALA A 92 -0.03 -0.95 0.61
N VAL A 93 -1.21 -0.88 1.21
CA VAL A 93 -1.41 -0.27 2.52
C VAL A 93 -2.31 -1.14 3.39
N VAL A 94 -1.97 -1.28 4.67
CA VAL A 94 -2.77 -2.01 5.65
C VAL A 94 -2.86 -1.20 6.94
N ASN A 95 -4.08 -0.87 7.36
CA ASN A 95 -4.33 -0.17 8.61
C ASN A 95 -4.03 -1.11 9.79
N LEU A 96 -3.18 -0.66 10.73
CA LEU A 96 -2.78 -1.47 11.89
C LEU A 96 -3.75 -1.32 13.08
N GLY A 97 -4.63 -0.32 13.01
CA GLY A 97 -5.68 0.00 13.97
C GLY A 97 -6.74 0.89 13.33
N TYR A 98 -7.55 1.56 14.15
CA TYR A 98 -8.37 2.67 13.66
C TYR A 98 -7.47 3.76 13.07
N THR A 99 -7.76 4.16 11.84
CA THR A 99 -6.88 4.99 11.01
C THR A 99 -7.74 5.98 10.22
N ALA A 100 -7.34 7.26 10.19
CA ALA A 100 -8.00 8.29 9.38
C ALA A 100 -7.00 9.31 8.85
N GLY A 101 -7.22 9.82 7.63
CA GLY A 101 -6.31 10.76 6.99
C GLY A 101 -6.83 11.32 5.67
N VAL A 102 -5.96 12.05 4.98
CA VAL A 102 -6.27 12.71 3.70
C VAL A 102 -5.22 12.37 2.67
N SER A 103 -5.68 12.04 1.47
CA SER A 103 -4.84 11.83 0.29
C SER A 103 -5.10 12.93 -0.75
N PHE A 104 -4.04 13.53 -1.27
CA PHE A 104 -4.06 14.49 -2.37
C PHE A 104 -3.41 13.84 -3.57
N SER A 105 -4.13 13.67 -4.67
CA SER A 105 -3.59 13.09 -5.91
C SER A 105 -3.68 14.08 -7.06
N TRP A 106 -2.73 13.98 -7.99
CA TRP A 106 -2.70 14.79 -9.20
C TRP A 106 -2.18 13.98 -10.38
N TRP A 107 -2.40 14.49 -11.60
CA TRP A 107 -2.11 13.84 -12.87
C TRP A 107 -0.75 14.26 -13.43
#